data_AF-A0A970A1Q4-F1
#
_entry.id   AF-A0A970A1Q4-F1
#
_cell.length_a   1.000
_cell.length_b   1.000
_cell.length_c   1.000
_cell.angle_alpha   90.00
_cell.angle_beta   90.00
_cell.angle_gamma   90.00
#
_symmetry.space_group_name_H-M   'P 1'
#
loop_
_entity.id
_entity.type
_entity.pdbx_description
1 polymer ?
#
loop_
_entity_poly.entity_id
_entity_poly.type
_entity_poly.pdbx_seq_one_letter_code
_entity_poly.pdbx_strand_id
1 'polypeptide(L)'
;MKKFMKVFIYCTGLAALCLIMQAIASVPVTVFFIVKHSLPHILSGNPEAFMSVDINRVLHDTVLPAYLLSGVLTFSSAWIIHALFRRKFIERLSFKRTSPVLIIVSFITGCSLQMPISFIMALLENAGVAPDLFEQYSKSIEPLVSNQNIILQILAVGIMAPLIEEIIFRGLIFNNLKKNIPIPAALVIQALLFGIVHLNIIQGSYAFVVGIILGLFVLWSNSLFLPVAVHMGMNLSGIVLSEFGEGISNTGSMFMLIISFILVPVCMLFLYFKTREKTIAENYSLLG
;
A
#
# COMPACT_ATOMS: atom_id res chain seq x y z
N MET A 1 6.02 10.86 29.39
CA MET A 1 6.95 9.90 28.75
C MET A 1 6.44 8.45 28.70
N LYS A 2 6.07 7.81 29.83
CA LYS A 2 5.62 6.39 29.85
C LYS A 2 4.42 6.06 28.94
N LYS A 3 3.43 6.96 28.83
CA LYS A 3 2.24 6.77 27.96
C LYS A 3 2.58 6.84 26.47
N PHE A 4 3.37 7.84 26.07
CA PHE A 4 3.87 7.98 24.69
C PHE A 4 4.66 6.74 24.27
N MET A 5 5.58 6.26 25.11
CA MET A 5 6.39 5.09 24.80
C MET A 5 5.55 3.84 24.54
N LYS A 6 4.50 3.60 25.34
CA LYS A 6 3.57 2.48 25.12
C LYS A 6 2.83 2.59 23.79
N VAL A 7 2.39 3.79 23.42
CA VAL A 7 1.73 4.07 22.14
C VAL A 7 2.69 3.85 20.98
N PHE A 8 3.91 4.37 21.10
CA PHE A 8 4.94 4.25 20.09
C PHE A 8 5.32 2.78 19.85
N ILE A 9 5.62 2.02 20.91
CA ILE A 9 5.94 0.59 20.82
C ILE A 9 4.81 -0.21 20.16
N TYR A 10 3.55 0.09 20.50
CA TYR A 10 2.40 -0.55 19.86
C TYR A 10 2.37 -0.26 18.35
N CYS A 11 2.59 1.00 17.96
CA CYS A 11 2.58 1.41 16.55
C CYS A 11 3.74 0.82 15.76
N THR A 12 4.96 0.85 16.30
CA THR A 12 6.14 0.24 15.66
C THR A 12 6.01 -1.27 15.61
N GLY A 13 5.43 -1.91 16.63
CA GLY A 13 5.17 -3.35 16.64
C GLY A 13 4.19 -3.78 15.55
N LEU A 14 3.14 -2.98 15.29
CA LEU A 14 2.23 -3.23 14.17
C LEU A 14 2.88 -3.01 12.80
N ALA A 15 3.75 -2.01 12.65
CA ALA A 15 4.51 -1.82 11.42
C ALA A 15 5.49 -2.97 11.17
N ALA A 16 6.20 -3.41 12.22
CA ALA A 16 7.09 -4.57 12.17
C ALA A 16 6.34 -5.88 11.88
N LEU A 17 5.09 -6.01 12.32
CA LEU A 17 4.25 -7.17 12.04
C LEU A 17 4.10 -7.39 10.52
N CYS A 18 3.93 -6.33 9.73
CA CYS A 18 3.85 -6.45 8.26
C CYS A 18 5.11 -7.08 7.68
N LEU A 19 6.30 -6.63 8.10
CA LEU A 19 7.58 -7.15 7.64
C LEU A 19 7.80 -8.60 8.07
N ILE A 20 7.46 -8.92 9.33
CA ILE A 20 7.58 -10.27 9.88
C ILE A 20 6.68 -11.23 9.11
N MET A 21 5.43 -10.86 8.86
CA MET A 21 4.49 -11.71 8.13
C MET A 21 4.86 -11.87 6.66
N GLN A 22 5.47 -10.84 6.05
CA GLN A 22 6.02 -10.94 4.70
C GLN A 22 7.18 -11.95 4.63
N ALA A 23 8.12 -11.89 5.58
CA ALA A 23 9.23 -12.84 5.67
C ALA A 23 8.74 -14.27 5.99
N ILE A 24 7.75 -14.42 6.88
CA ILE A 24 7.16 -15.73 7.21
C ILE A 24 6.42 -16.31 6.01
N ALA A 25 5.67 -15.49 5.26
CA ALA A 25 4.93 -15.93 4.08
C ALA A 25 5.85 -16.33 2.92
N SER A 26 6.99 -15.65 2.75
CA SER A 26 7.90 -15.92 1.62
C SER A 26 8.54 -17.31 1.71
N VAL A 27 8.90 -17.79 2.90
CA VAL A 27 9.60 -19.07 3.09
C VAL A 27 8.81 -20.28 2.53
N PRO A 28 7.59 -20.60 2.99
CA PRO A 28 6.86 -21.76 2.50
C PRO A 28 6.50 -21.65 1.02
N VAL A 29 6.22 -20.43 0.53
CA VAL A 29 5.91 -20.21 -0.89
C VAL A 29 7.16 -20.43 -1.75
N THR A 30 8.32 -19.94 -1.32
CA THR A 30 9.60 -20.17 -2.02
C THR A 30 9.91 -21.66 -2.07
N VAL A 31 9.80 -22.36 -0.94
CA VAL A 31 10.03 -23.82 -0.86
C VAL A 31 9.10 -24.56 -1.83
N PHE A 32 7.82 -24.19 -1.88
CA PHE A 32 6.86 -24.76 -2.82
C PHE A 32 7.32 -24.59 -4.28
N PHE A 33 7.75 -23.38 -4.68
CA PHE A 33 8.19 -23.15 -6.06
C PHE A 33 9.53 -23.80 -6.40
N ILE A 34 10.47 -23.88 -5.44
CA ILE A 34 11.70 -24.67 -5.60
C ILE A 34 11.34 -26.13 -5.91
N VAL A 35 10.48 -26.75 -5.10
CA VAL A 35 10.05 -28.15 -5.31
C VAL A 35 9.33 -28.32 -6.64
N LYS A 36 8.40 -27.41 -6.97
CA LYS A 36 7.63 -27.43 -8.22
C LYS A 36 8.54 -27.36 -9.45
N HIS A 37 9.52 -26.46 -9.46
CA HIS A 37 10.45 -26.30 -10.58
C HIS A 37 11.53 -27.38 -10.62
N SER A 38 11.84 -28.02 -9.49
CA SER A 38 12.75 -29.17 -9.45
C SER A 38 12.10 -30.44 -10.00
N LEU A 39 10.77 -30.57 -9.93
CA LEU A 39 10.05 -31.80 -10.27
C LEU A 39 10.34 -32.35 -11.67
N PRO A 40 10.37 -31.55 -12.76
CA PRO A 40 10.74 -32.05 -14.09
C PRO A 40 12.17 -32.62 -14.14
N HIS A 41 13.12 -32.00 -13.44
CA HIS A 41 14.51 -32.47 -13.38
C HIS A 41 14.65 -33.75 -12.52
N ILE A 42 13.86 -33.87 -11.46
CA ILE A 42 13.77 -35.10 -10.66
C ILE A 42 13.24 -36.24 -11.55
N LEU A 43 12.15 -35.99 -12.28
CA LEU A 43 11.52 -36.97 -13.15
C LEU A 43 12.41 -37.39 -14.33
N SER A 44 13.31 -36.52 -14.77
CA SER A 44 14.33 -36.85 -15.77
C SER A 44 15.54 -37.62 -15.21
N GLY A 45 15.56 -37.91 -13.90
CA GLY A 45 16.67 -38.59 -13.23
C GLY A 45 17.91 -37.71 -12.99
N ASN A 46 17.79 -36.38 -13.00
CA ASN A 46 18.92 -35.48 -12.73
C ASN A 46 19.29 -35.52 -11.23
N PRO A 47 20.50 -35.98 -10.83
CA PRO A 47 20.93 -35.99 -9.44
C PRO A 47 21.09 -34.58 -8.83
N GLU A 48 21.23 -33.55 -9.68
CA GLU A 48 21.38 -32.14 -9.29
C GLU A 48 20.09 -31.34 -9.49
N ALA A 49 18.93 -32.00 -9.51
CA ALA A 49 17.64 -31.39 -9.87
C ALA A 49 17.30 -30.07 -9.15
N PHE A 50 17.66 -29.95 -7.87
CA PHE A 50 17.44 -28.73 -7.09
C PHE A 50 18.44 -27.62 -7.42
N MET A 51 19.68 -27.97 -7.77
CA MET A 51 20.73 -27.01 -8.14
C MET A 51 20.56 -26.49 -9.57
N SER A 52 19.85 -27.23 -10.43
CA SER A 52 19.54 -26.83 -11.80
C SER A 52 18.37 -25.85 -11.93
N VAL A 53 17.70 -25.50 -10.82
CA VAL A 53 16.55 -24.59 -10.85
C VAL A 53 17.00 -23.15 -11.07
N ASP A 54 16.32 -22.47 -11.99
CA ASP A 54 16.48 -21.02 -12.18
C ASP A 54 15.91 -20.25 -10.99
N ILE A 55 16.80 -19.66 -10.20
CA ILE A 55 16.46 -18.88 -9.00
C ILE A 55 15.63 -17.64 -9.36
N ASN A 56 15.89 -16.99 -10.50
CA ASN A 56 15.12 -15.80 -10.90
C ASN A 56 13.67 -16.19 -11.19
N ARG A 57 13.46 -17.33 -11.86
CA ARG A 57 12.12 -17.86 -12.09
C ARG A 57 11.40 -18.21 -10.78
N VAL A 58 12.10 -18.83 -9.83
CA VAL A 58 11.55 -19.12 -8.48
C VAL A 58 11.14 -17.83 -7.78
N LEU A 59 12.00 -16.80 -7.81
CA LEU A 59 11.72 -15.50 -7.21
C LEU A 59 10.45 -14.88 -7.83
N HIS A 60 10.39 -14.79 -9.16
CA HIS A 60 9.23 -14.25 -9.88
C HIS A 60 7.93 -14.98 -9.50
N ASP A 61 7.94 -16.32 -9.48
CA ASP A 61 6.74 -17.08 -9.16
C ASP A 61 6.34 -16.97 -7.67
N THR A 62 7.30 -16.68 -6.79
CA THR A 62 7.10 -16.61 -5.33
C THR A 62 6.45 -15.31 -4.88
N VAL A 63 6.82 -14.17 -5.46
CA VAL A 63 6.56 -12.86 -4.83
C VAL A 63 5.05 -12.58 -4.67
N LEU A 64 4.25 -12.66 -5.73
CA LEU A 64 2.82 -12.32 -5.63
C LEU A 64 2.03 -13.26 -4.71
N PRO A 65 2.19 -14.60 -4.77
CA PRO A 65 1.56 -15.49 -3.80
C PRO A 65 2.02 -15.26 -2.35
N ALA A 66 3.30 -14.94 -2.14
CA ALA A 66 3.82 -14.60 -0.82
C ALA A 66 3.20 -13.29 -0.28
N TYR A 67 2.97 -12.29 -1.14
CA TYR A 67 2.27 -11.06 -0.76
C TYR A 67 0.82 -11.32 -0.34
N LEU A 68 0.09 -12.16 -1.07
CA LEU A 68 -1.28 -12.56 -0.71
C LEU A 68 -1.32 -13.28 0.65
N LEU A 69 -0.44 -14.26 0.85
CA LEU A 69 -0.33 -14.99 2.11
C LEU A 69 0.07 -14.04 3.26
N SER A 70 1.03 -13.15 3.02
CA SER A 70 1.45 -12.13 3.99
C SER A 70 0.29 -11.23 4.42
N GLY A 71 -0.56 -10.79 3.48
CA GLY A 71 -1.74 -9.99 3.79
C GLY A 71 -2.71 -10.71 4.73
N VAL A 72 -3.00 -11.99 4.43
CA VAL A 72 -3.85 -12.84 5.28
C VAL A 72 -3.25 -13.05 6.67
N LEU A 73 -1.95 -13.36 6.74
CA LEU A 73 -1.24 -13.58 8.00
C LEU A 73 -1.17 -12.30 8.84
N THR A 74 -0.94 -11.14 8.21
CA THR A 74 -0.89 -9.83 8.87
C THR A 74 -2.24 -9.47 9.47
N PHE A 75 -3.32 -9.59 8.68
CA PHE A 75 -4.68 -9.34 9.18
C PHE A 75 -5.02 -10.29 10.33
N SER A 76 -4.80 -11.59 10.15
CA SER A 76 -5.14 -12.62 11.12
C SER A 76 -4.36 -12.41 12.43
N SER A 77 -3.06 -12.13 12.34
CA SER A 77 -2.22 -11.87 13.50
C SER A 77 -2.64 -10.59 14.23
N ALA A 78 -2.89 -9.50 13.50
CA ALA A 78 -3.38 -8.27 14.08
C ALA A 78 -4.73 -8.49 14.79
N TRP A 79 -5.65 -9.21 14.18
CA TRP A 79 -6.94 -9.55 14.77
C TRP A 79 -6.81 -10.43 16.02
N ILE A 80 -6.02 -11.52 15.97
CA ILE A 80 -5.77 -12.42 17.09
C ILE A 80 -5.14 -11.67 18.27
N ILE A 81 -4.12 -10.85 18.04
CA ILE A 81 -3.51 -10.03 19.09
C ILE A 81 -4.58 -9.18 19.78
N HIS A 82 -5.46 -8.52 19.02
CA HIS A 82 -6.52 -7.71 19.61
C HIS A 82 -7.56 -8.56 20.37
N ALA A 83 -7.93 -9.73 19.83
CA ALA A 83 -8.84 -10.66 20.48
C ALA A 83 -8.28 -11.18 21.82
N LEU A 84 -7.00 -11.56 21.87
CA LEU A 84 -6.31 -12.02 23.08
C LEU A 84 -6.30 -10.94 24.18
N PHE A 85 -6.14 -9.66 23.80
CA PHE A 85 -6.22 -8.54 24.73
C PHE A 85 -7.65 -8.02 24.96
N ARG A 86 -8.68 -8.75 24.53
CA ARG A 86 -10.11 -8.40 24.63
C ARG A 86 -10.43 -7.00 24.08
N ARG A 87 -9.72 -6.60 23.02
CA ARG A 87 -9.90 -5.32 22.33
C ARG A 87 -10.77 -5.54 21.11
N LYS A 88 -11.84 -4.75 21.01
CA LYS A 88 -12.69 -4.75 19.81
C LYS A 88 -11.93 -4.20 18.61
N PHE A 89 -11.59 -5.08 17.67
CA PHE A 89 -10.72 -4.78 16.53
C PHE A 89 -11.42 -3.85 15.52
N ILE A 90 -12.61 -4.21 15.06
CA ILE A 90 -13.35 -3.47 14.03
C ILE A 90 -13.69 -2.04 14.48
N GLU A 91 -14.05 -1.84 15.75
CA GLU A 91 -14.33 -0.52 16.31
C GLU A 91 -13.12 0.43 16.29
N ARG A 92 -11.90 -0.08 16.10
CA ARG A 92 -10.68 0.73 15.99
C ARG A 92 -10.42 1.23 14.57
N LEU A 93 -10.94 0.55 13.56
CA LEU A 93 -10.58 0.76 12.16
C LEU A 93 -11.31 1.93 11.48
N SER A 94 -12.23 2.61 12.17
CA SER A 94 -13.03 3.70 11.59
C SER A 94 -13.76 3.30 10.29
N PHE A 95 -14.31 2.09 10.21
CA PHE A 95 -15.22 1.71 9.11
C PHE A 95 -16.58 2.40 9.26
N LYS A 96 -16.63 3.70 8.94
CA LYS A 96 -17.85 4.49 8.95
C LYS A 96 -18.52 4.48 7.57
N ARG A 97 -19.84 4.33 7.56
CA ARG A 97 -20.63 4.37 6.32
C ARG A 97 -20.35 5.69 5.58
N THR A 98 -20.00 5.57 4.31
CA THR A 98 -19.65 6.71 3.46
C THR A 98 -20.41 6.66 2.15
N SER A 99 -20.69 7.84 1.58
CA SER A 99 -21.39 7.92 0.29
C SER A 99 -20.57 7.24 -0.81
N PRO A 100 -21.19 6.42 -1.68
CA PRO A 100 -20.51 5.83 -2.83
C PRO A 100 -19.81 6.86 -3.72
N VAL A 101 -20.38 8.07 -3.85
CA VAL A 101 -19.77 9.16 -4.62
C VAL A 101 -18.40 9.54 -4.06
N LEU A 102 -18.26 9.64 -2.74
CA LEU A 102 -16.97 9.97 -2.12
C LEU A 102 -15.94 8.85 -2.29
N ILE A 103 -16.39 7.59 -2.31
CA ILE A 103 -15.53 6.42 -2.59
C ILE A 103 -15.04 6.47 -4.04
N ILE A 104 -15.94 6.71 -5.00
CA ILE A 104 -15.60 6.82 -6.43
C ILE A 104 -14.64 7.98 -6.67
N VAL A 105 -14.91 9.17 -6.12
CA VAL A 105 -14.01 10.33 -6.27
C VAL A 105 -12.65 10.06 -5.62
N SER A 106 -12.61 9.34 -4.50
CA SER A 106 -11.35 8.92 -3.87
C SER A 106 -10.56 7.96 -4.76
N PHE A 107 -11.23 6.99 -5.37
CA PHE A 107 -10.61 6.09 -6.35
C PHE A 107 -10.02 6.86 -7.53
N ILE A 108 -10.78 7.80 -8.12
CA ILE A 108 -10.31 8.67 -9.21
C ILE A 108 -9.12 9.53 -8.75
N THR A 109 -9.13 10.02 -7.51
CA THR A 109 -8.00 10.76 -6.93
C THR A 109 -6.76 9.88 -6.88
N GLY A 110 -6.90 8.62 -6.47
CA GLY A 110 -5.85 7.60 -6.50
C GLY A 110 -5.26 7.41 -7.89
N CYS A 111 -6.13 7.15 -8.88
CA CYS A 111 -5.70 6.99 -10.28
C CYS A 111 -4.95 8.22 -10.79
N SER A 112 -5.44 9.42 -10.41
CA SER A 112 -4.84 10.70 -10.83
C SER A 112 -3.51 10.99 -10.11
N LEU A 113 -3.28 10.48 -8.90
CA LEU A 113 -2.00 10.65 -8.19
C LEU A 113 -0.88 9.84 -8.82
N GLN A 114 -1.19 8.74 -9.52
CA GLN A 114 -0.19 7.87 -10.13
C GLN A 114 0.68 8.61 -11.15
N MET A 115 0.09 9.39 -12.06
CA MET A 115 0.83 10.06 -13.14
C MET A 115 1.84 11.11 -12.64
N PRO A 116 1.48 12.05 -11.74
CA PRO A 116 2.45 12.97 -11.14
C PRO A 116 3.58 12.27 -10.39
N ILE A 117 3.28 11.20 -9.65
CA ILE A 117 4.31 10.42 -8.94
C ILE A 117 5.27 9.79 -9.95
N SER A 118 4.77 9.04 -10.94
CA SER A 118 5.58 8.43 -11.99
C SER A 118 6.43 9.46 -12.73
N PHE A 119 5.88 10.64 -13.03
CA PHE A 119 6.62 11.73 -13.67
C PHE A 119 7.76 12.26 -12.80
N ILE A 120 7.52 12.50 -11.51
CA ILE A 120 8.56 12.96 -10.58
C ILE A 120 9.66 11.90 -10.45
N MET A 121 9.29 10.62 -10.32
CA MET A 121 10.26 9.53 -10.22
C MET A 121 11.13 9.44 -11.49
N ALA A 122 10.50 9.48 -12.67
CA ALA A 122 11.21 9.46 -13.95
C ALA A 122 12.10 10.70 -14.13
N LEU A 123 11.68 11.87 -13.65
CA LEU A 123 12.50 13.08 -13.70
C LEU A 123 13.75 12.95 -12.82
N LEU A 124 13.61 12.42 -11.61
CA LEU A 124 14.72 12.20 -10.69
C LEU A 124 15.72 11.17 -11.21
N GLU A 125 15.21 10.06 -11.77
CA GLU A 125 16.03 9.01 -12.38
C GLU A 125 16.81 9.54 -13.58
N ASN A 126 16.13 10.24 -14.51
CA ASN A 126 16.77 10.82 -15.71
C ASN A 126 17.76 11.94 -15.38
N ALA A 127 17.55 12.65 -14.26
CA ALA A 127 18.50 13.64 -13.75
C ALA A 127 19.73 13.02 -13.06
N GLY A 128 19.78 11.69 -12.93
CA GLY A 128 20.89 10.97 -12.28
C GLY A 128 20.92 11.16 -10.76
N VAL A 129 19.78 11.44 -10.12
CA VAL A 129 19.70 11.60 -8.67
C VAL A 129 19.77 10.23 -8.01
N ALA A 130 20.87 9.95 -7.30
CA ALA A 130 21.09 8.70 -6.56
C ALA A 130 20.87 7.42 -7.40
N PRO A 131 21.66 7.22 -8.48
CA PRO A 131 21.46 6.14 -9.45
C PRO A 131 21.45 4.75 -8.80
N ASP A 132 22.35 4.49 -7.84
CA ASP A 132 22.42 3.20 -7.14
C ASP A 132 21.11 2.86 -6.38
N LEU A 133 20.41 3.87 -5.85
CA LEU A 133 19.14 3.68 -5.15
C LEU A 133 18.00 3.38 -6.11
N PHE A 134 18.01 3.99 -7.30
CA PHE A 134 17.06 3.68 -8.37
C PHE A 134 17.30 2.28 -8.94
N GLU A 135 18.56 1.86 -9.13
CA GLU A 135 18.87 0.49 -9.56
C GLU A 135 18.37 -0.55 -8.54
N GLN A 136 18.61 -0.31 -7.24
CA GLN A 136 18.09 -1.17 -6.17
C GLN A 136 16.56 -1.21 -6.15
N TYR A 137 15.93 -0.06 -6.38
CA TYR A 137 14.47 0.03 -6.48
C TYR A 137 13.93 -0.80 -7.64
N SER A 138 14.46 -0.61 -8.86
CA SER A 138 14.05 -1.35 -10.06
C SER A 138 14.19 -2.86 -9.87
N LYS A 139 15.32 -3.32 -9.30
CA LYS A 139 15.53 -4.74 -8.96
C LYS A 139 14.53 -5.27 -7.93
N SER A 140 14.13 -4.45 -6.95
CA SER A 140 13.20 -4.87 -5.90
C SER A 140 11.75 -4.97 -6.39
N ILE A 141 11.35 -4.16 -7.36
CA ILE A 141 9.99 -4.16 -7.89
C ILE A 141 9.81 -5.06 -9.11
N GLU A 142 10.89 -5.39 -9.85
CA GLU A 142 10.82 -6.21 -11.06
C GLU A 142 10.03 -7.50 -10.86
N PRO A 143 10.24 -8.31 -9.80
CA PRO A 143 9.48 -9.54 -9.60
C PRO A 143 7.99 -9.32 -9.31
N LEU A 144 7.57 -8.10 -8.93
CA LEU A 144 6.17 -7.73 -8.73
C LEU A 144 5.49 -7.31 -10.03
N VAL A 145 6.22 -6.67 -10.95
CA VAL A 145 5.64 -5.96 -12.10
C VAL A 145 5.92 -6.64 -13.44
N SER A 146 7.10 -7.22 -13.64
CA SER A 146 7.56 -7.70 -14.94
C SER A 146 7.14 -9.14 -15.21
N ASN A 147 6.49 -9.38 -16.36
CA ASN A 147 6.09 -10.71 -16.85
C ASN A 147 5.25 -11.53 -15.85
N GLN A 148 4.44 -10.86 -15.05
CA GLN A 148 3.60 -11.49 -14.04
C GLN A 148 2.17 -11.71 -14.55
N ASN A 149 1.45 -12.59 -13.87
CA ASN A 149 0.02 -12.75 -14.12
C ASN A 149 -0.74 -11.50 -13.61
N ILE A 150 -1.36 -10.74 -14.53
CA ILE A 150 -2.09 -9.52 -14.19
C ILE A 150 -3.21 -9.73 -13.16
N ILE A 151 -3.89 -10.87 -13.17
CA ILE A 151 -4.95 -11.17 -12.19
C ILE A 151 -4.33 -11.30 -10.80
N LEU A 152 -3.19 -11.99 -10.68
CA LEU A 152 -2.47 -12.08 -9.40
C LEU A 152 -1.93 -10.72 -8.94
N GLN A 153 -1.44 -9.88 -9.85
CA GLN A 153 -1.01 -8.51 -9.50
C GLN A 153 -2.18 -7.68 -8.97
N ILE A 154 -3.33 -7.71 -9.64
CA ILE A 154 -4.54 -7.00 -9.21
C ILE A 154 -4.96 -7.46 -7.82
N LEU A 155 -5.00 -8.77 -7.58
CA LEU A 155 -5.40 -9.31 -6.28
C LEU A 155 -4.39 -8.97 -5.18
N ALA A 156 -3.09 -9.13 -5.45
CA ALA A 156 -2.02 -8.96 -4.46
C ALA A 156 -1.69 -7.48 -4.20
N VAL A 157 -1.29 -6.77 -5.25
CA VAL A 157 -0.77 -5.39 -5.18
C VAL A 157 -1.90 -4.37 -5.34
N GLY A 158 -2.89 -4.64 -6.19
CA GLY A 158 -3.99 -3.72 -6.45
C GLY A 158 -5.05 -3.66 -5.36
N ILE A 159 -5.28 -4.77 -4.64
CA ILE A 159 -6.40 -4.92 -3.70
C ILE A 159 -5.93 -5.30 -2.30
N MET A 160 -5.28 -6.46 -2.14
CA MET A 160 -4.91 -7.00 -0.82
C MET A 160 -3.95 -6.08 -0.08
N ALA A 161 -2.85 -5.67 -0.71
CA ALA A 161 -1.85 -4.80 -0.10
C ALA A 161 -2.45 -3.46 0.38
N PRO A 162 -3.12 -2.66 -0.47
CA PRO A 162 -3.79 -1.44 -0.04
C PRO A 162 -4.76 -1.64 1.13
N LEU A 163 -5.57 -2.70 1.08
CA LEU A 163 -6.55 -2.98 2.13
C LEU A 163 -5.87 -3.25 3.48
N ILE A 164 -4.87 -4.14 3.50
CA ILE A 164 -4.17 -4.52 4.73
C ILE A 164 -3.33 -3.35 5.24
N GLU A 165 -2.63 -2.64 4.37
CA GLU A 165 -1.83 -1.48 4.74
C GLU A 165 -2.69 -0.37 5.33
N GLU A 166 -3.85 -0.03 4.74
CA GLU A 166 -4.76 0.96 5.33
C GLU A 166 -5.29 0.50 6.70
N ILE A 167 -5.65 -0.78 6.84
CA ILE A 167 -6.10 -1.33 8.14
C ILE A 167 -5.01 -1.13 9.21
N ILE A 168 -3.76 -1.47 8.91
CA ILE A 168 -2.66 -1.35 9.87
C ILE A 168 -2.29 0.11 10.11
N PHE A 169 -1.95 0.87 9.06
CA PHE A 169 -1.38 2.21 9.21
C PHE A 169 -2.41 3.27 9.56
N ARG A 170 -3.60 3.21 8.95
CA ARG A 170 -4.63 4.25 9.12
C ARG A 170 -5.66 3.83 10.16
N GLY A 171 -6.10 2.58 10.09
CA GLY A 171 -7.06 1.98 11.00
C GLY A 171 -6.51 1.81 12.42
N LEU A 172 -5.33 1.20 12.58
CA LEU A 172 -4.76 0.93 13.92
C LEU A 172 -3.75 1.97 14.37
N ILE A 173 -2.71 2.24 13.57
CA ILE A 173 -1.59 3.12 13.96
C ILE A 173 -2.05 4.57 14.07
N PHE A 174 -2.57 5.17 13.00
CA PHE A 174 -2.94 6.58 12.97
C PHE A 174 -4.07 6.91 13.96
N ASN A 175 -5.13 6.10 14.00
CA ASN A 175 -6.22 6.28 14.95
C ASN A 175 -5.77 6.15 16.41
N ASN A 176 -4.74 5.36 16.70
CA ASN A 176 -4.17 5.29 18.05
C ASN A 176 -3.26 6.49 18.35
N LEU A 177 -2.42 6.92 17.40
CA LEU A 177 -1.55 8.09 17.56
C LEU A 177 -2.37 9.37 17.77
N LYS A 178 -3.36 9.65 16.92
CA LYS A 178 -4.14 10.90 16.98
C LYS A 178 -4.96 11.08 18.27
N LYS A 179 -5.19 9.99 19.02
CA LYS A 179 -5.83 10.01 20.35
C LYS A 179 -4.86 10.33 21.49
N ASN A 180 -3.55 10.22 21.25
CA ASN A 180 -2.53 10.26 22.30
C ASN A 180 -1.46 11.33 22.09
N ILE A 181 -1.32 11.87 20.87
CA ILE A 181 -0.37 12.93 20.52
C ILE A 181 -1.02 13.95 19.56
N PRO A 182 -0.43 15.15 19.38
CA PRO A 182 -0.95 16.15 18.44
C PRO A 182 -1.12 15.59 17.03
N ILE A 183 -2.19 16.02 16.34
CA ILE A 183 -2.58 15.51 15.01
C ILE A 183 -1.44 15.63 13.97
N PRO A 184 -0.70 16.75 13.86
CA PRO A 184 0.40 16.83 12.90
C PRO A 184 1.49 15.79 13.16
N ALA A 185 1.86 15.57 14.43
CA ALA A 185 2.83 14.56 14.80
C ALA A 185 2.31 13.14 14.52
N ALA A 186 1.04 12.86 14.80
CA ALA A 186 0.41 11.58 14.47
C ALA A 186 0.44 11.30 12.96
N LEU A 187 0.16 12.33 12.14
CA LEU A 187 0.14 12.24 10.68
C LEU A 187 1.53 11.97 10.09
N VAL A 188 2.56 12.64 10.62
CA VAL A 188 3.95 12.44 10.18
C VAL A 188 4.49 11.09 10.64
N ILE A 189 4.28 10.70 11.90
CA ILE A 189 4.82 9.44 12.43
C ILE A 189 4.20 8.23 11.71
N GLN A 190 2.89 8.21 11.47
CA GLN A 190 2.27 7.11 10.74
C GLN A 190 2.77 7.02 9.29
N ALA A 191 2.96 8.17 8.62
CA ALA A 191 3.45 8.21 7.25
C ALA A 191 4.91 7.74 7.18
N LEU A 192 5.72 8.11 8.18
CA LEU A 192 7.11 7.70 8.27
C LEU A 192 7.23 6.19 8.47
N LEU A 193 6.43 5.62 9.38
CA LEU A 193 6.38 4.17 9.55
C LEU A 193 5.93 3.48 8.26
N PHE A 194 4.95 4.05 7.55
CA PHE A 194 4.50 3.54 6.26
C PHE A 194 5.60 3.56 5.19
N GLY A 195 6.38 4.64 5.10
CA GLY A 195 7.54 4.70 4.19
C GLY A 195 8.62 3.68 4.56
N ILE A 196 8.96 3.55 5.85
CA ILE A 196 10.03 2.66 6.34
C ILE A 196 9.75 1.19 6.02
N VAL A 197 8.50 0.72 6.13
CA VAL A 197 8.20 -0.71 5.88
C VAL A 197 8.39 -1.14 4.42
N HIS A 198 8.60 -0.22 3.49
CA HIS A 198 8.93 -0.58 2.12
C HIS A 198 10.39 -1.02 1.94
N LEU A 199 11.26 -0.77 2.94
CA LEU A 199 12.67 -1.19 2.96
C LEU A 199 13.50 -0.75 1.73
N ASN A 200 13.00 0.22 0.98
CA ASN A 200 13.64 0.84 -0.16
C ASN A 200 13.48 2.36 -0.04
N ILE A 201 14.55 3.12 -0.25
CA ILE A 201 14.54 4.58 -0.02
C ILE A 201 13.69 5.30 -1.07
N ILE A 202 13.81 4.91 -2.34
CA ILE A 202 13.05 5.48 -3.46
C ILE A 202 11.54 5.26 -3.21
N GLN A 203 11.15 4.01 -2.96
CA GLN A 203 9.76 3.65 -2.64
C GLN A 203 9.25 4.31 -1.36
N GLY A 204 10.05 4.23 -0.29
CA GLY A 204 9.71 4.79 1.01
C GLY A 204 9.52 6.31 0.97
N SER A 205 10.25 7.02 0.10
CA SER A 205 10.15 8.48 -0.04
C SER A 205 8.80 8.92 -0.58
N TYR A 206 8.32 8.34 -1.69
CA TYR A 206 7.00 8.68 -2.23
C TYR A 206 5.89 8.06 -1.38
N ALA A 207 6.11 6.87 -0.79
CA ALA A 207 5.16 6.26 0.13
C ALA A 207 4.95 7.11 1.38
N PHE A 208 5.98 7.78 1.91
CA PHE A 208 5.83 8.76 2.98
C PHE A 208 4.89 9.91 2.60
N VAL A 209 5.10 10.51 1.42
CA VAL A 209 4.26 11.62 0.93
C VAL A 209 2.82 11.18 0.71
N VAL A 210 2.62 10.07 -0.01
CA VAL A 210 1.30 9.44 -0.19
C VAL A 210 0.69 9.11 1.15
N GLY A 211 1.51 8.66 2.11
CA GLY A 211 1.03 8.28 3.42
C GLY A 211 0.49 9.44 4.25
N ILE A 212 1.02 10.65 4.07
CA ILE A 212 0.43 11.89 4.60
C ILE A 212 -0.93 12.12 3.95
N ILE A 213 -1.02 12.03 2.62
CA ILE A 213 -2.27 12.24 1.87
C ILE A 213 -3.35 11.26 2.37
N LEU A 214 -3.07 9.97 2.43
CA LEU A 214 -4.00 8.94 2.92
C LEU A 214 -4.43 9.20 4.37
N GLY A 215 -3.52 9.66 5.23
CA GLY A 215 -3.83 10.07 6.60
C GLY A 215 -4.78 11.28 6.67
N LEU A 216 -4.68 12.23 5.76
CA LEU A 216 -5.62 13.36 5.65
C LEU A 216 -7.03 12.90 5.29
N PHE A 217 -7.18 11.90 4.40
CA PHE A 217 -8.48 11.34 4.05
C PHE A 217 -9.19 10.74 5.27
N VAL A 218 -8.46 10.05 6.16
CA VAL A 218 -9.02 9.58 7.44
C VAL A 218 -9.31 10.72 8.41
N LEU A 219 -8.46 11.74 8.43
CA LEU A 219 -8.68 12.91 9.29
C LEU A 219 -9.95 13.66 8.91
N TRP A 220 -10.20 13.85 7.61
CA TRP A 220 -11.35 14.59 7.11
C TRP A 220 -12.66 13.79 7.18
N SER A 221 -12.61 12.51 6.82
CA SER A 221 -13.83 11.69 6.68
C SER A 221 -14.16 10.81 7.89
N ASN A 222 -13.17 10.57 8.76
CA ASN A 222 -13.23 9.54 9.80
C ASN A 222 -13.69 8.17 9.27
N SER A 223 -13.32 7.87 8.01
CA SER A 223 -13.69 6.66 7.28
C SER A 223 -12.46 6.03 6.64
N LEU A 224 -12.29 4.73 6.83
CA LEU A 224 -11.21 3.97 6.19
C LEU A 224 -11.49 3.61 4.73
N PHE A 225 -12.76 3.64 4.29
CA PHE A 225 -13.10 3.34 2.90
C PHE A 225 -12.47 4.32 1.91
N LEU A 226 -12.28 5.57 2.34
CA LEU A 226 -11.75 6.65 1.52
C LEU A 226 -10.27 6.47 1.19
N PRO A 227 -9.34 6.36 2.15
CA PRO A 227 -7.95 6.10 1.81
C PRO A 227 -7.75 4.74 1.14
N VAL A 228 -8.55 3.71 1.47
CA VAL A 228 -8.49 2.41 0.76
C VAL A 228 -8.79 2.60 -0.72
N ALA A 229 -9.82 3.37 -1.06
CA ALA A 229 -10.16 3.65 -2.45
C ALA A 229 -9.07 4.45 -3.18
N VAL A 230 -8.49 5.47 -2.55
CA VAL A 230 -7.34 6.22 -3.12
C VAL A 230 -6.17 5.27 -3.39
N HIS A 231 -5.81 4.46 -2.41
CA HIS A 231 -4.65 3.58 -2.51
C HIS A 231 -4.86 2.48 -3.55
N MET A 232 -6.03 1.84 -3.58
CA MET A 232 -6.41 0.89 -4.64
C MET A 232 -6.38 1.56 -6.03
N GLY A 233 -6.92 2.77 -6.16
CA GLY A 233 -6.92 3.51 -7.43
C GLY A 233 -5.51 3.76 -7.94
N MET A 234 -4.59 4.16 -7.07
CA MET A 234 -3.18 4.38 -7.41
C MET A 234 -2.49 3.08 -7.84
N ASN A 235 -2.63 2.00 -7.07
CA ASN A 235 -1.96 0.74 -7.39
C ASN A 235 -2.53 0.08 -8.65
N LEU A 236 -3.87 0.11 -8.83
CA LEU A 236 -4.50 -0.45 -10.01
C LEU A 236 -4.18 0.34 -11.27
N SER A 237 -4.14 1.68 -11.22
CA SER A 237 -3.70 2.47 -12.36
C SER A 237 -2.21 2.26 -12.66
N GLY A 238 -1.38 2.08 -11.62
CA GLY A 238 0.03 1.71 -11.78
C GLY A 238 0.21 0.36 -12.50
N ILE A 239 -0.56 -0.66 -12.13
CA ILE A 239 -0.56 -1.97 -12.82
C ILE A 239 -0.97 -1.80 -14.28
N VAL A 240 -2.05 -1.07 -14.55
CA VAL A 240 -2.53 -0.82 -15.92
C VAL A 240 -1.49 -0.07 -16.75
N LEU A 241 -0.81 0.93 -16.18
CA LEU A 241 0.26 1.65 -16.87
C LEU A 241 1.49 0.79 -17.10
N SER A 242 1.82 -0.11 -16.17
CA SER A 242 2.94 -1.04 -16.34
C SER A 242 2.69 -2.04 -17.47
N GLU A 243 1.47 -2.56 -17.61
CA GLU A 243 1.13 -3.59 -18.60
C GLU A 243 0.81 -2.99 -19.98
N PHE A 244 0.11 -1.85 -20.01
CA PHE A 244 -0.44 -1.28 -21.25
C PHE A 244 0.16 0.08 -21.62
N GLY A 245 1.11 0.59 -20.83
CA GLY A 245 1.69 1.93 -21.00
C GLY A 245 2.48 2.11 -22.30
N GLU A 246 3.15 1.06 -22.79
CA GLU A 246 3.89 1.11 -24.07
C GLU A 246 2.98 1.40 -25.27
N GLY A 247 1.69 1.03 -25.18
CA GLY A 247 0.69 1.32 -26.20
C GLY A 247 0.20 2.77 -26.21
N ILE A 248 0.58 3.58 -25.21
CA ILE A 248 0.13 4.97 -25.06
C ILE A 248 1.12 5.89 -25.77
N SER A 249 0.65 6.62 -26.79
CA SER A 249 1.47 7.63 -27.46
C SER A 249 2.01 8.69 -26.49
N ASN A 250 3.18 9.27 -26.78
CA ASN A 250 3.76 10.36 -25.99
C ASN A 250 2.77 11.52 -25.75
N THR A 251 2.01 11.88 -26.80
CA THR A 251 0.95 12.89 -26.71
C THR A 251 -0.14 12.47 -25.74
N GLY A 252 -0.58 11.21 -25.79
CA GLY A 252 -1.55 10.64 -24.86
C GLY A 252 -1.06 10.67 -23.41
N SER A 253 0.17 10.24 -23.16
CA SER A 253 0.81 10.26 -21.83
C SER A 253 0.91 11.69 -21.28
N MET A 254 1.23 12.66 -22.14
CA MET A 254 1.26 14.08 -21.76
C MET A 254 -0.13 14.61 -21.39
N PHE A 255 -1.18 14.27 -22.15
CA PHE A 255 -2.56 14.63 -21.80
C PHE A 255 -2.99 14.02 -20.47
N MET A 256 -2.71 12.73 -20.25
CA MET A 256 -3.00 12.05 -18.98
C MET A 256 -2.30 12.74 -17.80
N LEU A 257 -1.04 13.14 -17.97
CA LEU A 257 -0.28 13.86 -16.95
C LEU A 257 -0.92 15.23 -16.62
N ILE A 258 -1.23 16.04 -17.63
CA ILE A 258 -1.84 17.37 -17.44
C ILE A 258 -3.20 17.24 -16.75
N ILE A 259 -4.06 16.33 -17.21
CA ILE A 259 -5.37 16.07 -16.60
C ILE A 259 -5.19 15.64 -15.15
N SER A 260 -4.22 14.78 -14.87
CA SER A 260 -3.95 14.30 -13.51
C SER A 260 -3.53 15.43 -12.56
N PHE A 261 -2.67 16.36 -13.00
CA PHE A 261 -2.31 17.55 -12.21
C PHE A 261 -3.49 18.47 -11.90
N ILE A 262 -4.52 18.47 -12.74
CA ILE A 262 -5.76 19.24 -12.50
C ILE A 262 -6.72 18.45 -11.60
N LEU A 263 -6.90 17.15 -11.85
CA LEU A 263 -7.85 16.31 -11.11
C LEU A 263 -7.46 16.13 -9.65
N VAL A 264 -6.17 15.98 -9.33
CA VAL A 264 -5.72 15.81 -7.93
C VAL A 264 -6.21 16.94 -7.02
N PRO A 265 -5.91 18.24 -7.26
CA PRO A 265 -6.38 19.31 -6.40
C PRO A 265 -7.90 19.47 -6.43
N VAL A 266 -8.54 19.31 -7.60
CA VAL A 266 -10.02 19.43 -7.72
C VAL A 266 -10.72 18.37 -6.87
N CYS A 267 -10.32 17.11 -7.00
CA CYS A 267 -10.91 16.02 -6.21
C CYS A 267 -10.59 16.16 -4.73
N MET A 268 -9.35 16.54 -4.36
CA MET A 268 -8.98 16.77 -2.96
C MET A 268 -9.81 17.90 -2.32
N LEU A 269 -9.99 19.03 -3.01
CA LEU A 269 -10.82 20.14 -2.52
C LEU A 269 -12.28 19.70 -2.39
N PHE A 270 -12.84 19.04 -3.40
CA PHE A 270 -14.21 18.51 -3.35
C PHE A 270 -14.42 17.59 -2.15
N LEU A 271 -13.50 16.63 -1.95
CA LEU A 271 -13.56 15.68 -0.84
C LEU A 271 -13.43 16.39 0.51
N TYR A 272 -12.51 17.37 0.63
CA TYR A 272 -12.36 18.17 1.85
C TYR A 272 -13.64 18.92 2.21
N PHE A 273 -14.25 19.65 1.27
CA PHE A 273 -15.47 20.40 1.54
C PHE A 273 -16.65 19.49 1.87
N LYS A 274 -16.87 18.41 1.10
CA LYS A 274 -18.01 17.50 1.33
C LYS A 274 -17.90 16.71 2.64
N THR A 275 -16.69 16.32 3.03
CA THR A 275 -16.48 15.63 4.32
C THR A 275 -16.65 16.58 5.51
N ARG A 276 -16.25 17.85 5.36
CA ARG A 276 -16.53 18.89 6.38
C ARG A 276 -18.00 19.20 6.51
N GLU A 277 -18.72 19.42 5.42
CA GLU A 277 -20.18 19.64 5.43
C GLU A 277 -20.90 18.51 6.17
N LYS A 278 -20.54 17.24 5.86
CA LYS A 278 -21.10 16.06 6.53
C LYS A 278 -20.83 16.08 8.03
N THR A 279 -19.60 16.39 8.44
CA THR A 279 -19.22 16.42 9.87
C THR A 279 -19.97 17.53 10.63
N ILE A 280 -20.15 18.69 10.00
CA ILE A 280 -20.92 19.80 10.56
C ILE A 280 -22.39 19.38 10.73
N ALA A 281 -23.00 18.79 9.70
CA ALA A 281 -24.38 18.31 9.75
C ALA A 281 -24.60 17.24 10.85
N GLU A 282 -23.67 16.29 10.98
CA GLU A 282 -23.70 15.27 12.05
C GLU A 282 -23.65 15.91 13.44
N ASN A 283 -22.78 16.91 13.66
CA ASN A 283 -22.70 17.62 14.95
C ASN A 283 -23.98 18.40 15.30
N TYR A 284 -24.61 19.05 14.32
CA TYR A 284 -25.89 19.75 14.55
C TYR A 284 -27.04 18.78 14.87
N SER A 285 -27.09 17.62 14.23
CA SER A 285 -28.11 16.59 14.49
C SER A 285 -28.05 15.96 15.87
N LEU A 286 -26.90 16.05 16.56
CA LEU A 286 -26.71 15.55 17.92
C LEU A 286 -27.10 16.58 19.00
N LEU A 287 -27.34 17.83 18.61
CA LEU A 287 -27.65 18.95 19.50
C LEU A 287 -29.15 19.31 19.53
N GLY A 288 -29.96 18.74 18.64
CA GLY A 288 -31.42 18.91 18.58
C GLY A 288 -32.16 17.62 18.89
#